data_AF-A0A2V6BFD6-F1
#
_entry.id   AF-A0A2V6BFD6-F1
#
_cell.length_a   1.000
_cell.length_b   1.000
_cell.length_c   1.000
_cell.angle_alpha   90.00
_cell.angle_beta   90.00
_cell.angle_gamma   90.00
#
_symmetry.space_group_name_H-M   'P 1'
#
loop_
_entity.id
_entity.type
_entity.pdbx_description
1 polymer ?
#
loop_
_entity_poly.entity_id
_entity_poly.type
_entity_poly.pdbx_seq_one_letter_code
_entity_poly.pdbx_strand_id
1 'polypeptide(L)'
;ITKPVALILLAHYVADIHQPLHVGAEYFDTQGRIADPDKDKSVLGDQGGNIFTLELSDEPPRKRGMHKKKFHGFWDYDAVNALFPQAPSTLGKSDLQALIEPLKKELVHEMATHEPRNCRMPPSIPIDNYAEMWADEILPIAREAHERVQFTNVHPQQEEDRVVAAGEADEKPRPDQKNYRTWATNTVRDELHKAGWRLADLLQKIL
;
A
#
# COMPACT_ATOMS: atom_id res chain seq x y z
N ILE A 1 17.63 4.80 -21.58
CA ILE A 1 17.00 5.70 -20.59
C ILE A 1 17.85 6.98 -20.46
N THR A 2 17.25 8.17 -20.34
CA THR A 2 17.99 9.42 -20.12
C THR A 2 18.13 9.70 -18.61
N LYS A 3 19.08 10.56 -18.20
CA LYS A 3 19.24 10.91 -16.77
C LYS A 3 17.96 11.48 -16.12
N PRO A 4 17.21 12.40 -16.75
CA PRO A 4 15.95 12.89 -16.18
C PRO A 4 14.91 11.79 -15.99
N VAL A 5 14.78 10.89 -16.97
CA VAL A 5 13.84 9.75 -16.87
C VAL A 5 14.29 8.80 -15.76
N ALA A 6 15.60 8.52 -15.65
CA ALA A 6 16.13 7.68 -14.57
C ALA A 6 15.84 8.28 -13.18
N LEU A 7 15.96 9.59 -13.01
CA LEU A 7 15.66 10.26 -11.75
C LEU A 7 14.17 10.16 -11.39
N ILE A 8 13.28 10.38 -12.37
CA ILE A 8 11.82 10.27 -12.16
C ILE A 8 11.44 8.82 -11.79
N LEU A 9 11.97 7.83 -12.52
CA LEU A 9 11.70 6.43 -12.21
C LEU A 9 12.26 6.03 -10.84
N LEU A 10 13.44 6.53 -10.47
CA LEU A 10 14.00 6.25 -9.15
C LEU A 10 13.13 6.80 -8.03
N ALA A 11 12.69 8.05 -8.14
CA ALA A 11 11.78 8.64 -7.15
C ALA A 11 10.46 7.87 -7.04
N HIS A 12 9.91 7.42 -8.18
CA HIS A 12 8.69 6.63 -8.23
C HIS A 12 8.87 5.26 -7.57
N TYR A 13 9.88 4.48 -7.97
CA TYR A 13 10.09 3.14 -7.43
C TYR A 13 10.50 3.12 -5.96
N VAL A 14 11.21 4.15 -5.48
CA VAL A 14 11.47 4.29 -4.04
C VAL A 14 10.18 4.54 -3.27
N ALA A 15 9.20 5.25 -3.83
CA ALA A 15 7.90 5.39 -3.19
C ALA A 15 7.10 4.07 -3.24
N ASP A 16 7.06 3.41 -4.40
CA ASP A 16 6.27 2.18 -4.60
C ASP A 16 6.75 1.03 -3.72
N ILE A 17 8.07 0.85 -3.55
CA ILE A 17 8.59 -0.22 -2.68
C ILE A 17 8.19 -0.06 -1.21
N HIS A 18 7.79 1.15 -0.80
CA HIS A 18 7.28 1.43 0.55
C HIS A 18 5.76 1.23 0.67
N GLN A 19 5.06 0.91 -0.42
CA GLN A 19 3.65 0.53 -0.42
C GLN A 19 3.56 -0.99 -0.21
N PRO A 20 2.97 -1.48 0.91
CA PRO A 20 3.01 -2.90 1.27
C PRO A 20 2.54 -3.88 0.18
N LEU A 21 1.47 -3.55 -0.54
CA LEU A 21 0.88 -4.38 -1.59
C LEU A 21 1.60 -4.27 -2.95
N HIS A 22 2.63 -3.43 -3.09
CA HIS A 22 3.57 -3.51 -4.22
C HIS A 22 4.67 -4.54 -3.97
N VAL A 23 4.89 -4.95 -2.72
CA VAL A 23 5.94 -5.89 -2.32
C VAL A 23 5.39 -7.29 -2.03
N GLY A 24 4.27 -7.38 -1.29
CA GLY A 24 3.67 -8.65 -0.88
C GLY A 24 2.37 -8.99 -1.62
N ALA A 25 2.19 -10.28 -1.86
CA ALA A 25 0.97 -10.87 -2.42
C ALA A 25 0.58 -12.12 -1.62
N GLU A 26 -0.72 -12.39 -1.52
CA GLU A 26 -1.24 -13.64 -0.98
C GLU A 26 -1.57 -14.62 -2.11
N TYR A 27 -1.38 -15.91 -1.85
CA TYR A 27 -1.58 -16.97 -2.85
C TYR A 27 -2.67 -17.93 -2.41
N PHE A 28 -3.47 -18.38 -3.38
CA PHE A 28 -4.66 -19.17 -3.13
C PHE A 28 -4.68 -20.45 -3.95
N ASP A 29 -5.09 -21.55 -3.33
CA ASP A 29 -5.37 -22.79 -4.04
C ASP A 29 -6.69 -22.73 -4.84
N THR A 30 -6.98 -23.78 -5.59
CA THR A 30 -8.21 -23.90 -6.39
C THR A 30 -9.51 -23.90 -5.56
N GLN A 31 -9.42 -24.10 -4.25
CA GLN A 31 -10.54 -24.02 -3.31
C GLN A 31 -10.63 -22.64 -2.63
N GLY A 32 -9.76 -21.70 -2.99
CA GLY A 32 -9.75 -20.36 -2.42
C GLY A 32 -9.11 -20.25 -1.05
N ARG A 33 -8.32 -21.25 -0.63
CA ARG A 33 -7.60 -21.24 0.65
C ARG A 33 -6.20 -20.70 0.45
N ILE A 34 -5.68 -19.97 1.44
CA ILE A 34 -4.30 -19.51 1.46
C ILE A 34 -3.35 -20.70 1.31
N ALA A 35 -2.40 -20.61 0.40
CA ALA A 35 -1.49 -21.67 0.05
C ALA A 35 -0.08 -21.15 -0.26
N ASP A 36 0.93 -21.99 -0.04
CA ASP A 36 2.33 -21.63 -0.22
C ASP A 36 2.79 -21.93 -1.67
N PRO A 37 3.14 -20.91 -2.46
CA PRO A 37 3.55 -21.09 -3.85
C PRO A 37 4.87 -21.84 -4.02
N ASP A 38 5.67 -22.03 -2.96
CA ASP A 38 6.85 -22.88 -3.00
C ASP A 38 6.54 -24.37 -2.85
N LYS A 39 5.39 -24.70 -2.25
CA LYS A 39 4.92 -26.08 -2.09
C LYS A 39 3.98 -26.51 -3.21
N ASP A 40 3.20 -25.58 -3.75
CA ASP A 40 2.26 -25.85 -4.84
C ASP A 40 2.36 -24.75 -5.90
N LYS A 41 2.88 -25.09 -7.08
CA LYS A 41 3.06 -24.14 -8.19
C LYS A 41 1.75 -23.85 -8.95
N SER A 42 0.65 -24.52 -8.62
CA SER A 42 -0.67 -24.30 -9.23
C SER A 42 -1.51 -23.21 -8.56
N VAL A 43 -1.03 -22.68 -7.43
CA VAL A 43 -1.71 -21.60 -6.70
C VAL A 43 -1.68 -20.29 -7.49
N LEU A 44 -2.70 -19.47 -7.27
CA LEU A 44 -2.86 -18.18 -7.94
C LEU A 44 -2.60 -17.05 -6.95
N GLY A 45 -1.74 -16.11 -7.33
CA GLY A 45 -1.51 -14.89 -6.56
C GLY A 45 -2.62 -13.86 -6.76
N ASP A 46 -2.90 -13.06 -5.74
CA ASP A 46 -3.89 -11.97 -5.76
C ASP A 46 -3.43 -10.69 -6.47
N GLN A 47 -2.18 -10.68 -6.96
CA GLN A 47 -1.52 -9.53 -7.59
C GLN A 47 -1.48 -8.30 -6.66
N GLY A 48 -1.14 -8.51 -5.38
CA GLY A 48 -1.11 -7.44 -4.39
C GLY A 48 -2.50 -6.87 -4.12
N GLY A 49 -3.53 -7.72 -4.13
CA GLY A 49 -4.91 -7.33 -3.88
C GLY A 49 -5.60 -6.54 -5.01
N ASN A 50 -5.06 -6.51 -6.23
CA ASN A 50 -5.64 -5.70 -7.31
C ASN A 50 -7.03 -6.15 -7.77
N ILE A 51 -7.32 -7.43 -7.60
CA ILE A 51 -8.56 -8.08 -8.06
C ILE A 51 -9.46 -8.46 -6.87
N PHE A 52 -9.05 -8.10 -5.67
CA PHE A 52 -9.86 -8.24 -4.47
C PHE A 52 -10.62 -6.96 -4.18
N THR A 53 -11.86 -7.11 -3.75
CA THR A 53 -12.67 -5.96 -3.32
C THR A 53 -12.69 -5.88 -1.80
N LEU A 54 -12.38 -4.71 -1.25
CA LEU A 54 -12.26 -4.47 0.18
C LEU A 54 -13.59 -4.06 0.79
N GLU A 55 -13.93 -4.63 1.94
CA GLU A 55 -15.02 -4.18 2.81
C GLU A 55 -14.48 -3.83 4.20
N LEU A 56 -14.74 -2.59 4.62
CA LEU A 56 -14.27 -2.06 5.90
C LEU A 56 -15.44 -1.91 6.88
N SER A 57 -15.16 -2.18 8.15
CA SER A 57 -16.14 -2.13 9.24
C SER A 57 -16.62 -0.71 9.56
N ASP A 58 -15.85 0.32 9.15
CA ASP A 58 -16.18 1.73 9.34
C ASP A 58 -16.99 2.33 8.18
N GLU A 59 -17.32 1.52 7.17
CA GLU A 59 -18.15 1.92 6.03
C GLU A 59 -19.56 1.32 6.15
N PRO A 60 -20.59 2.01 5.61
CA PRO A 60 -21.93 1.43 5.57
C PRO A 60 -21.92 0.13 4.75
N PRO A 61 -22.74 -0.87 5.14
CA PRO A 61 -22.82 -2.15 4.43
C PRO A 61 -23.08 -1.95 2.94
N ARG A 62 -22.44 -2.78 2.10
CA ARG A 62 -22.59 -2.68 0.65
C ARG A 62 -24.06 -2.74 0.22
N LYS A 63 -24.43 -1.83 -0.68
CA LYS A 63 -25.74 -1.77 -1.34
C LYS A 63 -25.53 -1.93 -2.83
N ARG A 64 -26.54 -2.48 -3.51
CA ARG A 64 -26.54 -2.66 -4.96
C ARG A 64 -26.30 -1.33 -5.66
N GLY A 65 -25.29 -1.27 -6.54
CA GLY A 65 -24.91 -0.07 -7.29
C GLY A 65 -23.81 0.78 -6.68
N MET A 66 -23.28 0.43 -5.50
CA MET A 66 -22.08 1.09 -4.95
C MET A 66 -20.81 0.58 -5.64
N HIS A 67 -19.86 1.49 -5.93
CA HIS A 67 -18.57 1.14 -6.53
C HIS A 67 -17.76 0.27 -5.55
N LYS A 68 -17.24 -0.86 -6.04
CA LYS A 68 -16.42 -1.76 -5.23
C LYS A 68 -15.00 -1.20 -5.13
N LYS A 69 -14.55 -0.92 -3.91
CA LYS A 69 -13.17 -0.51 -3.65
C LYS A 69 -12.23 -1.69 -3.84
N LYS A 70 -11.17 -1.52 -4.62
CA LYS A 70 -10.13 -2.54 -4.77
C LYS A 70 -9.22 -2.54 -3.54
N PHE A 71 -8.75 -3.71 -3.14
CA PHE A 71 -7.88 -3.84 -1.97
C PHE A 71 -6.55 -3.11 -2.20
N HIS A 72 -5.92 -3.31 -3.36
CA HIS A 72 -4.74 -2.52 -3.76
C HIS A 72 -5.03 -1.02 -3.83
N GLY A 73 -6.12 -0.65 -4.48
CA GLY A 73 -6.51 0.76 -4.66
C GLY A 73 -6.79 1.50 -3.35
N PHE A 74 -7.24 0.79 -2.32
CA PHE A 74 -7.37 1.36 -0.98
C PHE A 74 -6.00 1.83 -0.44
N TRP A 75 -4.94 1.04 -0.62
CA TRP A 75 -3.60 1.39 -0.15
C TRP A 75 -2.98 2.54 -0.97
N ASP A 76 -3.12 2.48 -2.30
CA ASP A 76 -2.61 3.52 -3.20
C ASP A 76 -3.28 4.89 -3.00
N TYR A 77 -4.56 4.90 -2.60
CA TYR A 77 -5.37 6.12 -2.63
C TYR A 77 -6.11 6.41 -1.32
N ASP A 78 -6.99 5.53 -0.88
CA ASP A 78 -7.86 5.80 0.28
C ASP A 78 -7.07 5.99 1.59
N ALA A 79 -6.07 5.15 1.84
CA ALA A 79 -5.24 5.20 3.04
C ALA A 79 -4.39 6.48 3.10
N VAL A 80 -3.85 6.92 1.96
CA VAL A 80 -3.12 8.19 1.80
C VAL A 80 -4.05 9.38 2.06
N ASN A 81 -5.24 9.39 1.44
CA ASN A 81 -6.19 10.50 1.62
C ASN A 81 -6.75 10.56 3.05
N ALA A 82 -6.79 9.44 3.75
CA ALA A 82 -7.18 9.39 5.16
C ALA A 82 -6.17 10.06 6.12
N LEU A 83 -5.00 10.50 5.64
CA LEU A 83 -4.11 11.41 6.38
C LEU A 83 -4.70 12.81 6.55
N PHE A 84 -5.67 13.18 5.71
CA PHE A 84 -6.31 14.49 5.73
C PHE A 84 -7.75 14.40 6.27
N PRO A 85 -8.29 15.51 6.81
CA PRO A 85 -9.67 15.55 7.27
C PRO A 85 -10.63 15.13 6.16
N GLN A 86 -11.54 14.21 6.49
CA GLN A 86 -12.61 13.81 5.60
C GLN A 86 -13.58 14.99 5.43
N ALA A 87 -13.63 15.55 4.23
CA ALA A 87 -14.53 16.64 3.92
C ALA A 87 -15.95 16.11 3.66
N PRO A 88 -17.00 16.87 4.02
CA PRO A 88 -18.36 16.57 3.60
C PRO A 88 -18.45 16.29 2.09
N SER A 89 -19.21 15.27 1.72
CA SER A 89 -19.46 14.90 0.31
C SER A 89 -20.16 15.99 -0.51
N THR A 90 -20.62 17.05 0.14
CA THR A 90 -21.26 18.23 -0.46
C THR A 90 -20.27 19.27 -0.98
N LEU A 91 -18.99 19.19 -0.62
CA LEU A 91 -17.96 20.12 -1.10
C LEU A 91 -17.56 19.80 -2.54
N GLY A 92 -17.44 20.84 -3.36
CA GLY A 92 -16.91 20.70 -4.71
C GLY A 92 -15.44 20.28 -4.70
N LYS A 93 -14.98 19.61 -5.77
CA LYS A 93 -13.58 19.16 -5.90
C LYS A 93 -12.56 20.30 -5.73
N SER A 94 -12.86 21.49 -6.25
CA SER A 94 -12.00 22.68 -6.11
C SER A 94 -11.86 23.13 -4.66
N ASP A 95 -12.97 23.12 -3.92
CA ASP A 95 -13.01 23.58 -2.53
C ASP A 95 -12.32 22.56 -1.63
N LEU A 96 -12.51 21.28 -1.93
CA LEU A 96 -11.78 20.19 -1.29
C LEU A 96 -10.26 20.32 -1.52
N GLN A 97 -9.84 20.61 -2.75
CA GLN A 97 -8.44 20.84 -3.05
C GLN A 97 -7.89 22.03 -2.27
N ALA A 98 -8.62 23.15 -2.25
CA ALA A 98 -8.21 24.35 -1.52
C ALA A 98 -8.08 24.10 0.00
N LEU A 99 -8.89 23.21 0.56
CA LEU A 99 -8.81 22.79 1.96
C LEU A 99 -7.63 21.86 2.23
N ILE A 100 -7.37 20.88 1.35
CA ILE A 100 -6.34 19.85 1.55
C ILE A 100 -4.94 20.38 1.26
N GLU A 101 -4.77 21.24 0.26
CA GLU A 101 -3.45 21.76 -0.16
C GLU A 101 -2.59 22.36 0.98
N PRO A 102 -3.11 23.24 1.86
CA PRO A 102 -2.31 23.75 2.98
C PRO A 102 -1.91 22.64 3.95
N LEU A 103 -2.81 21.70 4.27
CA LEU A 103 -2.53 20.57 5.16
C LEU A 103 -1.49 19.62 4.57
N LYS A 104 -1.56 19.38 3.25
CA LYS A 104 -0.56 18.61 2.53
C LYS A 104 0.81 19.27 2.60
N LYS A 105 0.90 20.59 2.43
CA LYS A 105 2.16 21.33 2.57
C LYS A 105 2.72 21.25 3.98
N GLU A 106 1.87 21.38 4.99
CA GLU A 106 2.25 21.25 6.39
C GLU A 106 2.78 19.83 6.70
N LEU A 107 2.06 18.80 6.27
CA LEU A 107 2.49 17.40 6.44
C LEU A 107 3.84 17.13 5.77
N VAL A 108 4.00 17.58 4.52
CA VAL A 108 5.27 17.42 3.78
C VAL A 108 6.39 18.18 4.48
N HIS A 109 6.12 19.38 5.00
CA HIS A 109 7.11 20.15 5.73
C HIS A 109 7.52 19.46 7.04
N GLU A 110 6.55 18.94 7.81
CA GLU A 110 6.80 18.18 9.03
C GLU A 110 7.69 16.96 8.73
N MET A 111 7.31 16.15 7.73
CA MET A 111 8.05 14.96 7.34
C MET A 111 9.46 15.30 6.79
N ALA A 112 9.61 16.39 6.05
CA ALA A 112 10.91 16.78 5.51
C ALA A 112 11.85 17.38 6.58
N THR A 113 11.33 17.84 7.71
CA THR A 113 12.12 18.51 8.77
C THR A 113 12.47 17.60 9.94
N HIS A 114 11.85 16.43 10.04
CA HIS A 114 12.08 15.48 11.11
C HIS A 114 12.50 14.15 10.52
N GLU A 115 13.64 13.60 10.93
CA GLU A 115 14.06 12.30 10.42
C GLU A 115 13.25 11.17 11.07
N PRO A 116 12.66 10.24 10.29
CA PRO A 116 11.95 9.09 10.85
C PRO A 116 12.92 8.11 11.50
N ARG A 117 12.42 7.36 12.49
CA ARG A 117 13.23 6.32 13.16
C ARG A 117 13.60 5.23 12.16
N ASN A 118 14.83 4.72 12.28
CA ASN A 118 15.34 3.59 11.50
C ASN A 118 15.28 3.77 9.97
N CYS A 119 15.26 5.00 9.45
CA CYS A 119 15.17 5.22 8.00
C CYS A 119 16.51 5.06 7.27
N ARG A 120 17.63 5.30 7.96
CA ARG A 120 18.97 5.20 7.38
C ARG A 120 19.38 3.76 7.17
N MET A 121 19.90 3.49 5.97
CA MET A 121 20.55 2.21 5.69
C MET A 121 21.87 2.08 6.46
N PRO A 122 22.21 0.89 6.99
CA PRO A 122 23.50 0.69 7.63
C PRO A 122 24.65 0.98 6.65
N PRO A 123 25.73 1.67 7.07
CA PRO A 123 26.83 2.05 6.17
C PRO A 123 27.54 0.85 5.51
N SER A 124 27.38 -0.35 6.06
CA SER A 124 27.95 -1.59 5.53
C SER A 124 27.19 -2.18 4.34
N ILE A 125 25.97 -1.69 4.06
CA ILE A 125 25.13 -2.22 2.99
C ILE A 125 25.45 -1.48 1.68
N PRO A 126 25.86 -2.18 0.60
CA PRO A 126 26.01 -1.57 -0.72
C PRO A 126 24.69 -1.02 -1.25
N ILE A 127 24.74 0.07 -2.02
CA ILE A 127 23.57 0.72 -2.63
C ILE A 127 22.74 -0.28 -3.45
N ASP A 128 23.40 -1.19 -4.16
CA ASP A 128 22.76 -2.21 -4.99
C ASP A 128 21.83 -3.15 -4.18
N ASN A 129 22.03 -3.23 -2.85
CA ASN A 129 21.23 -4.06 -1.95
C ASN A 129 20.14 -3.26 -1.20
N TYR A 130 20.00 -1.95 -1.44
CA TYR A 130 19.02 -1.12 -0.74
C TYR A 130 17.58 -1.59 -1.02
N ALA A 131 17.27 -1.94 -2.27
CA ALA A 131 15.92 -2.34 -2.67
C ALA A 131 15.49 -3.64 -1.95
N GLU A 132 16.37 -4.64 -1.88
CA GLU A 132 16.10 -5.88 -1.16
C GLU A 132 15.84 -5.62 0.33
N MET A 133 16.67 -4.79 0.96
CA MET A 133 16.49 -4.41 2.37
C MET A 133 15.16 -3.70 2.63
N TRP A 134 14.75 -2.78 1.76
CA TRP A 134 13.46 -2.11 1.92
C TRP A 134 12.29 -3.06 1.67
N ALA A 135 12.38 -3.96 0.70
CA ALA A 135 11.38 -4.99 0.49
C ALA A 135 11.24 -5.90 1.73
N ASP A 136 12.34 -6.33 2.33
CA ASP A 136 12.35 -7.16 3.54
C ASP A 136 11.69 -6.46 4.73
N GLU A 137 11.86 -5.14 4.87
CA GLU A 137 11.18 -4.37 5.91
C GLU A 137 9.67 -4.21 5.67
N ILE A 138 9.25 -4.18 4.41
CA ILE A 138 7.85 -3.95 4.00
C ILE A 138 7.06 -5.26 3.98
N LEU A 139 7.69 -6.41 3.68
CA LEU A 139 7.05 -7.72 3.64
C LEU A 139 6.23 -8.06 4.89
N PRO A 140 6.71 -7.83 6.14
CA PRO A 140 5.88 -8.02 7.34
C PRO A 140 4.64 -7.15 7.38
N ILE A 141 4.71 -5.92 6.87
CA ILE A 141 3.57 -5.00 6.80
C ILE A 141 2.56 -5.50 5.75
N ALA A 142 3.06 -5.95 4.60
CA ALA A 142 2.23 -6.55 3.56
C ALA A 142 1.51 -7.80 4.08
N ARG A 143 2.22 -8.66 4.81
CA ARG A 143 1.62 -9.81 5.49
C ARG A 143 0.53 -9.39 6.48
N GLU A 144 0.79 -8.39 7.33
CA GLU A 144 -0.22 -7.89 8.27
C GLU A 144 -1.45 -7.31 7.53
N ALA A 145 -1.24 -6.65 6.39
CA ALA A 145 -2.31 -6.14 5.54
C ALA A 145 -3.29 -7.24 5.10
N HIS A 146 -2.76 -8.39 4.69
CA HIS A 146 -3.56 -9.57 4.32
C HIS A 146 -4.13 -10.28 5.57
N GLU A 147 -3.37 -10.40 6.66
CA GLU A 147 -3.84 -11.04 7.90
C GLU A 147 -4.99 -10.29 8.58
N ARG A 148 -5.13 -8.98 8.33
CA ARG A 148 -6.24 -8.16 8.84
C ARG A 148 -7.55 -8.31 8.05
N VAL A 149 -7.55 -8.99 6.90
CA VAL A 149 -8.75 -9.24 6.09
C VAL A 149 -9.01 -10.74 5.92
N GLN A 150 -10.28 -11.14 5.95
CA GLN A 150 -10.71 -12.47 5.59
C GLN A 150 -11.02 -12.49 4.10
N PHE A 151 -10.41 -13.44 3.40
CA PHE A 151 -10.72 -13.65 1.99
C PHE A 151 -11.93 -14.56 1.84
N THR A 152 -12.92 -14.08 1.09
CA THR A 152 -14.17 -14.79 0.81
C THR A 152 -14.44 -14.79 -0.69
N ASN A 153 -15.25 -15.75 -1.15
CA ASN A 153 -15.60 -15.89 -2.56
C ASN A 153 -14.39 -15.92 -3.50
N VAL A 154 -13.29 -16.56 -3.08
CA VAL A 154 -12.05 -16.61 -3.86
C VAL A 154 -12.22 -17.54 -5.06
N HIS A 155 -11.84 -17.06 -6.24
CA HIS A 155 -11.92 -17.81 -7.49
C HIS A 155 -10.85 -17.38 -8.50
N PRO A 156 -10.48 -18.24 -9.46
CA PRO A 156 -9.66 -17.85 -10.59
C PRO A 156 -10.37 -16.81 -11.48
N GLN A 157 -9.68 -15.74 -11.84
CA GLN A 157 -10.13 -14.75 -12.80
C GLN A 157 -9.11 -14.61 -13.93
N GLN A 158 -9.59 -14.59 -15.17
CA GLN A 158 -8.77 -14.29 -16.34
C GLN A 158 -8.56 -12.78 -16.44
N GLU A 159 -7.31 -12.35 -16.32
CA GLU A 159 -6.83 -11.02 -16.71
C GLU A 159 -6.14 -11.13 -18.08
N GLU A 160 -5.83 -9.99 -18.72
CA GLU A 160 -5.41 -9.93 -20.14
C GLU A 160 -4.42 -11.03 -20.58
N ASP A 161 -3.37 -11.25 -19.80
CA ASP A 161 -2.26 -12.17 -20.12
C ASP A 161 -2.14 -13.38 -19.18
N ARG A 162 -2.96 -13.45 -18.11
CA ARG A 162 -2.74 -14.40 -17.01
C ARG A 162 -4.02 -14.71 -16.23
N VAL A 163 -3.99 -15.81 -15.47
CA VAL A 163 -5.04 -16.15 -14.50
C VAL A 163 -4.56 -15.78 -13.10
N VAL A 164 -5.41 -15.15 -12.31
CA VAL A 164 -5.10 -14.64 -10.96
C VAL A 164 -6.18 -14.99 -9.97
N ALA A 165 -5.89 -14.87 -8.67
CA ALA A 165 -6.91 -14.99 -7.63
C ALA A 165 -7.72 -13.69 -7.53
N ALA A 166 -9.04 -13.83 -7.47
CA ALA A 166 -10.00 -12.75 -7.31
C ALA A 166 -10.99 -13.09 -6.19
N GLY A 167 -11.58 -12.07 -5.56
CA GLY A 167 -12.57 -12.29 -4.52
C GLY A 167 -12.89 -11.07 -3.68
N GLU A 168 -13.29 -11.32 -2.44
CA GLU A 168 -13.66 -10.32 -1.45
C GLU A 168 -12.69 -10.39 -0.27
N ALA A 169 -12.35 -9.23 0.28
CA ALA A 169 -11.45 -9.05 1.39
C ALA A 169 -12.19 -8.26 2.47
N ASP A 170 -12.69 -8.97 3.47
CA ASP A 170 -13.55 -8.42 4.52
C ASP A 170 -12.72 -8.15 5.77
N GLU A 171 -12.78 -6.94 6.33
CA GLU A 171 -12.05 -6.62 7.56
C GLU A 171 -12.39 -7.60 8.70
N LYS A 172 -11.35 -8.19 9.31
CA LYS A 172 -11.50 -9.00 10.53
C LYS A 172 -11.63 -8.11 11.76
N PRO A 173 -12.47 -8.47 12.74
CA PRO A 173 -12.40 -7.88 14.08
C PRO A 173 -10.99 -8.07 14.66
N ARG A 174 -10.40 -7.00 15.22
CA ARG A 174 -9.04 -7.05 15.79
C ARG A 174 -9.05 -6.85 17.31
N PRO A 175 -8.19 -7.57 18.06
CA PRO A 175 -8.04 -7.38 19.50
C PRO A 175 -7.54 -5.98 19.90
N ASP A 176 -6.76 -5.32 19.01
CA ASP A 176 -6.21 -3.98 19.22
C ASP A 176 -7.25 -2.85 19.06
N GLN A 177 -8.50 -3.20 18.71
CA GLN A 177 -9.62 -2.30 18.45
C GLN A 177 -9.37 -1.23 17.37
N LYS A 178 -8.24 -1.28 16.66
CA LYS A 178 -7.96 -0.38 15.55
C LYS A 178 -8.59 -0.95 14.30
N ASN A 179 -9.53 -0.20 13.73
CA ASN A 179 -10.06 -0.55 12.42
C ASN A 179 -8.97 -0.49 11.34
N TYR A 180 -9.20 -1.21 10.24
CA TYR A 180 -8.24 -1.38 9.15
C TYR A 180 -7.76 -0.04 8.61
N ARG A 181 -8.68 0.91 8.41
CA ARG A 181 -8.35 2.23 7.88
C ARG A 181 -7.38 2.98 8.78
N THR A 182 -7.70 3.07 10.08
CA THR A 182 -6.86 3.78 11.04
C THR A 182 -5.46 3.16 11.11
N TRP A 183 -5.37 1.83 11.11
CA TRP A 183 -4.08 1.16 11.08
C TRP A 183 -3.33 1.46 9.77
N ALA A 184 -3.94 1.25 8.61
CA ALA A 184 -3.31 1.47 7.31
C ALA A 184 -2.91 2.94 7.09
N THR A 185 -3.70 3.91 7.53
CA THR A 185 -3.36 5.34 7.49
C THR A 185 -2.10 5.65 8.30
N ASN A 186 -1.97 5.07 9.50
CA ASN A 186 -0.78 5.26 10.32
C ASN A 186 0.45 4.62 9.65
N THR A 187 0.30 3.41 9.11
CA THR A 187 1.34 2.74 8.33
C THR A 187 1.77 3.58 7.13
N VAL A 188 0.82 4.08 6.34
CA VAL A 188 1.11 4.95 5.18
C VAL A 188 1.83 6.23 5.61
N ARG A 189 1.45 6.84 6.74
CA ARG A 189 2.17 7.99 7.29
C ARG A 189 3.64 7.65 7.53
N ASP A 190 3.90 6.54 8.21
CA ASP A 190 5.25 6.12 8.59
C ASP A 190 6.09 5.76 7.35
N GLU A 191 5.53 5.03 6.39
CA GLU A 191 6.26 4.58 5.21
C GLU A 191 6.49 5.69 4.18
N LEU A 192 5.53 6.61 3.97
CA LEU A 192 5.76 7.82 3.16
C LEU A 192 6.90 8.67 3.75
N HIS A 193 6.95 8.76 5.08
CA HIS A 193 7.98 9.50 5.76
C HIS A 193 9.37 8.86 5.53
N LYS A 194 9.49 7.55 5.68
CA LYS A 194 10.74 6.83 5.38
C LYS A 194 11.15 6.94 3.91
N ALA A 195 10.21 6.78 2.98
CA ALA A 195 10.47 6.81 1.54
C ALA A 195 11.13 8.14 1.11
N GLY A 196 10.62 9.28 1.61
CA GLY A 196 11.19 10.60 1.30
C GLY A 196 12.64 10.74 1.76
N TRP A 197 12.95 10.33 3.00
CA TRP A 197 14.31 10.39 3.54
C TRP A 197 15.26 9.40 2.88
N ARG A 198 14.78 8.19 2.55
CA ARG A 198 15.56 7.18 1.83
C ARG A 198 15.88 7.60 0.40
N LEU A 199 14.94 8.25 -0.29
CA LEU A 199 15.21 8.85 -1.59
C LEU A 199 16.27 9.94 -1.48
N ALA A 200 16.18 10.82 -0.47
CA ALA A 200 17.18 11.87 -0.26
C ALA A 200 18.59 11.30 0.01
N ASP A 201 18.71 10.31 0.89
CA ASP A 201 19.98 9.62 1.17
C ASP A 201 20.53 8.93 -0.08
N LEU A 202 19.69 8.22 -0.84
CA LEU A 202 20.09 7.55 -2.07
C LEU A 202 20.62 8.56 -3.10
N LEU A 203 19.91 9.66 -3.32
CA LEU A 203 20.32 10.72 -4.25
C LEU A 203 21.66 11.35 -3.85
N GLN A 204 21.92 11.55 -2.56
CA GLN A 204 23.21 12.05 -2.07
C GLN A 204 24.38 11.11 -2.36
N LYS A 205 24.13 9.80 -2.51
CA LYS A 205 25.19 8.82 -2.77
C LYS A 205 25.47 8.60 -4.25
N ILE A 206 24.51 8.89 -5.13
CA ILE A 206 24.60 8.57 -6.56
C ILE A 206 24.78 9.80 -7.46
N LEU A 207 24.62 11.02 -6.92
CA LEU A 207 24.85 12.30 -7.60
C LEU A 207 26.17 12.92 -7.17
#